data_AF-X1NBC9-F1
#
_entry.id   AF-X1NBC9-F1
#
_cell.length_a   1.000
_cell.length_b   1.000
_cell.length_c   1.000
_cell.angle_alpha   90.00
_cell.angle_beta   90.00
_cell.angle_gamma   90.00
#
_symmetry.space_group_name_H-M   'P 1'
#
loop_
_entity.id
_entity.type
_entity.pdbx_description
1 polymer ?
#
loop_
_entity_poly.entity_id
_entity_poly.type
_entity_poly.pdbx_seq_one_letter_code
_entity_poly.pdbx_strand_id
1 'polypeptide(L)' 'MSGAVLTVERAGALTTVQDLGRPGYAHLGVPASGALVRAAHLLANRLVGNPGAAAGLETT' A
#
# COMPACT_ATOMS: atom_id res chain seq x y z
N MET A 1 8.04 20.73 -12.04
CA MET A 1 7.16 20.39 -10.89
C MET A 1 8.06 19.79 -9.82
N SER A 2 8.26 20.45 -8.68
CA SER A 2 8.77 19.73 -7.52
C SER A 2 7.59 18.98 -6.91
N GLY A 3 7.51 17.67 -7.14
CA GLY A 3 6.56 16.83 -6.40
C GLY A 3 6.94 16.80 -4.92
N ALA A 4 5.94 16.76 -4.03
CA ALA A 4 6.20 16.43 -2.65
C ALA A 4 6.81 15.02 -2.56
N VAL A 5 7.92 14.87 -1.86
CA VAL A 5 8.65 13.61 -1.68
C VAL A 5 8.86 13.34 -0.20
N LEU A 6 8.95 12.05 0.15
CA LEU A 6 9.27 11.60 1.50
C LEU A 6 10.66 10.95 1.51
N THR A 7 11.47 11.26 2.52
CA THR A 7 12.76 10.62 2.78
C THR A 7 12.60 9.56 3.87
N VAL A 8 13.13 8.36 3.65
CA VAL A 8 13.11 7.27 4.65
C VAL A 8 14.32 7.42 5.56
N GLU A 9 14.11 7.95 6.76
CA GLU A 9 15.15 8.02 7.81
C GLU A 9 15.33 6.68 8.54
N ARG A 10 14.26 5.88 8.66
CA ARG A 10 14.26 4.55 9.28
C ARG A 10 13.18 3.67 8.66
N ALA A 11 13.56 2.49 8.18
CA ALA A 11 12.65 1.59 7.45
C ALA A 11 11.77 0.69 8.33
N GLY A 12 12.07 0.52 9.62
CA GLY A 12 11.41 -0.49 10.47
C GLY A 12 11.84 -1.92 10.11
N ALA A 13 11.11 -2.93 10.60
CA ALA A 13 11.42 -4.33 10.29
C ALA A 13 11.09 -4.67 8.83
N LEU A 14 9.91 -4.23 8.36
CA LEU A 14 9.49 -4.36 6.98
C LEU A 14 8.47 -3.26 6.67
N THR A 15 8.84 -2.33 5.81
CA THR A 15 7.93 -1.32 5.27
C THR A 15 7.82 -1.48 3.76
N THR A 16 6.59 -1.63 3.26
CA THR A 16 6.31 -1.86 1.84
C THR A 16 5.26 -0.89 1.34
N VAL A 17 5.33 -0.54 0.04
CA VAL A 17 4.24 0.18 -0.62
C VAL A 17 3.17 -0.83 -0.98
N GLN A 18 1.94 -0.64 -0.50
CA GLN A 18 0.80 -1.52 -0.74
C GLN A 18 -0.40 -0.75 -1.29
N ASP A 19 -1.14 -1.41 -2.18
CA ASP A 19 -2.43 -0.98 -2.70
C ASP A 19 -3.48 -2.10 -2.50
N LEU A 20 -4.48 -2.20 -3.37
CA LEU A 20 -5.51 -3.25 -3.31
C LEU A 20 -5.08 -4.57 -3.97
N GLY A 21 -3.86 -4.65 -4.47
CA GLY A 21 -3.26 -5.82 -5.05
C GLY A 21 -3.56 -6.02 -6.54
N ARG A 22 -3.20 -7.20 -7.02
CA ARG A 22 -3.26 -7.68 -8.41
C ARG A 22 -3.98 -9.03 -8.50
N PRO A 23 -5.28 -9.10 -8.19
CA PRO A 23 -6.04 -10.34 -8.29
C PRO A 23 -6.14 -10.81 -9.75
N GLY A 24 -6.42 -12.10 -9.96
CA GLY A 24 -6.65 -12.69 -11.30
C GLY A 24 -5.43 -13.37 -11.94
N TYR A 25 -4.21 -13.12 -11.44
CA TYR A 25 -2.97 -13.67 -12.02
C TYR A 25 -2.42 -14.92 -11.33
N ALA A 26 -3.20 -15.53 -10.43
CA ALA A 26 -2.77 -16.73 -9.69
C ALA A 26 -2.43 -17.91 -10.63
N HIS A 27 -3.09 -18.01 -11.77
CA HIS A 27 -2.82 -19.01 -12.81
C HIS A 27 -1.42 -18.88 -13.45
N LEU A 28 -0.76 -17.72 -13.27
CA LEU A 28 0.62 -17.46 -13.70
C LEU A 28 1.61 -17.54 -12.52
N GLY A 29 1.17 -17.96 -11.34
CA GLY A 29 2.00 -17.98 -10.12
C GLY A 29 2.20 -16.60 -9.47
N VAL A 30 1.45 -15.58 -9.88
CA VAL A 30 1.56 -14.23 -9.30
C VAL A 30 0.59 -14.11 -8.12
N PRO A 31 1.08 -13.82 -6.90
CA PRO A 31 0.21 -13.65 -5.72
C PRO A 31 -0.58 -12.35 -5.81
N ALA A 32 -1.74 -12.31 -5.15
CA ALA A 32 -2.62 -11.14 -5.13
C ALA A 32 -1.94 -9.89 -4.53
N SER A 33 -1.03 -10.04 -3.57
CA SER A 33 -0.38 -8.91 -2.87
C SER A 33 -1.41 -7.93 -2.30
N GLY A 34 -1.08 -6.63 -2.26
CA GLY A 34 -1.86 -5.60 -1.59
C GLY A 34 -1.69 -5.64 -0.08
N ALA A 35 -2.34 -4.69 0.58
CA ALA A 35 -2.29 -4.57 2.03
C ALA A 35 -2.79 -5.85 2.71
N LEU A 36 -2.02 -6.36 3.67
CA LEU A 36 -2.34 -7.54 4.47
C LEU A 36 -3.65 -7.33 5.25
N VAL A 37 -3.84 -6.13 5.81
CA VAL A 37 -5.07 -5.72 6.51
C VAL A 37 -5.83 -4.68 5.69
N ARG A 38 -6.57 -5.14 4.67
CA ARG A 38 -7.28 -4.27 3.71
C ARG A 38 -8.22 -3.25 4.35
N ALA A 39 -8.89 -3.60 5.45
CA ALA A 39 -9.78 -2.67 6.15
C ALA A 39 -9.01 -1.48 6.75
N ALA A 40 -7.83 -1.72 7.32
CA ALA A 40 -6.98 -0.67 7.87
C ALA A 40 -6.43 0.24 6.76
N HIS A 41 -6.01 -0.32 5.63
CA HIS A 41 -5.57 0.43 4.45
C HIS A 41 -6.65 1.36 3.90
N LEU A 42 -7.87 0.84 3.74
CA LEU A 42 -9.02 1.62 3.27
C LEU A 42 -9.40 2.74 4.25
N LEU A 43 -9.34 2.47 5.55
CA LEU A 43 -9.58 3.48 6.58
C LEU A 43 -8.51 4.58 6.55
N ALA A 44 -7.23 4.21 6.50
CA ALA A 44 -6.12 5.16 6.45
C ALA A 44 -6.22 6.11 5.26
N ASN A 45 -6.49 5.58 4.06
CA ASN A 45 -6.73 6.41 2.88
C ASN A 45 -7.94 7.32 3.04
N ARG A 46 -9.06 6.81 3.59
CA ARG A 46 -10.26 7.62 3.81
C ARG A 46 -10.01 8.78 4.79
N LEU A 47 -9.22 8.56 5.84
CA LEU A 47 -8.89 9.57 6.85
C LEU A 47 -8.16 10.79 6.26
N VAL A 48 -7.39 10.60 5.18
CA VAL A 48 -6.69 11.68 4.48
C VAL A 48 -7.37 12.12 3.18
N GLY A 49 -8.58 11.62 2.90
CA GLY A 49 -9.36 11.97 1.70
C GLY A 49 -8.89 11.32 0.40
N ASN A 50 -8.04 10.29 0.47
CA ASN A 50 -7.57 9.57 -0.72
C ASN A 50 -8.63 8.60 -1.26
N PRO A 51 -8.62 8.29 -2.58
CA PRO A 51 -9.34 7.15 -3.12
C PRO A 51 -8.94 5.85 -2.41
N GLY A 52 -9.88 4.93 -2.20
CA GLY A 52 -9.60 3.67 -1.49
C GLY A 52 -8.56 2.77 -2.18
N ALA A 53 -8.31 2.97 -3.47
CA ALA A 53 -7.29 2.25 -4.23
C ALA A 53 -5.91 2.92 -4.23
N ALA A 54 -5.75 4.08 -3.57
CA ALA A 54 -4.46 4.76 -3.49
C ALA A 54 -3.44 3.89 -2.72
N ALA A 55 -2.19 3.93 -3.17
CA ALA A 55 -1.10 3.26 -2.51
C ALA A 55 -0.79 3.92 -1.15
N GLY A 56 -0.38 3.10 -0.19
CA GLY A 56 0.02 3.51 1.15
C GLY A 56 1.23 2.72 1.62
N LEU A 57 1.80 3.10 2.76
CA LEU A 57 2.88 2.36 3.40
C LEU A 57 2.31 1.39 4.41
N GLU A 58 2.60 0.10 4.24
CA GLU A 58 2.34 -0.95 5.22
C GLU A 58 3.63 -1.22 5.99
N THR A 59 3.57 -1.21 7.32
CA THR A 59 4.71 -1.43 8.22
C THR A 59 4.40 -2.57 9.21
N THR A 60 5.44 -3.30 9.63
CA THR A 60 5.38 -4.43 10.58
C THR A 60 6.15 -4.12 11.85
#